data_AF-A0A960WKU1-F1
#
_entry.id   AF-A0A960WKU1-F1
#
_cell.length_a   1.000
_cell.length_b   1.000
_cell.length_c   1.000
_cell.angle_alpha   90.00
_cell.angle_beta   90.00
_cell.angle_gamma   90.00
#
_symmetry.space_group_name_H-M   'P 1'
#
loop_
_entity.id
_entity.type
_entity.pdbx_description
1 polymer ?
#
loop_
_entity_poly.entity_id
_entity_poly.type
_entity_poly.pdbx_seq_one_letter_code
_entity_poly.pdbx_strand_id
1 'polypeptide(L)'
;MSMSVICPLSGADYVPLQNTEDSIWKVTAYDLLIPGYGAFYYGKPYWGAAYATGKLAGAAMIFMAVRNYNYWQSVQTAASRVPGAVLGAGETSPAVFLANPANSDQYLSPREIQNKVDEAFLLILYASLFEVAVYGFSAWHTWDLGTTQALKNGPLYRFGSEDTEVRIDLGWQQSY
;
A
#
# COMPACT_ATOMS: atom_id res chain seq x y z
N MET A 1 -16.27 -59.22 37.59
CA MET A 1 -17.45 -58.61 36.95
C MET A 1 -17.05 -57.22 36.52
N SER A 2 -16.79 -57.03 35.23
CA SER A 2 -16.46 -55.73 34.64
C SER A 2 -17.76 -55.05 34.26
N MET A 3 -18.00 -53.87 34.82
CA MET A 3 -19.14 -53.03 34.45
C MET A 3 -18.55 -51.79 33.80
N SER A 4 -18.39 -51.86 32.48
CA SER A 4 -18.04 -50.73 31.64
C SER A 4 -19.23 -49.77 31.59
N VAL A 5 -19.13 -48.64 32.27
CA VAL A 5 -20.04 -47.50 32.09
C VAL A 5 -19.72 -46.90 30.73
N ILE A 6 -20.54 -47.24 29.73
CA ILE A 6 -20.58 -46.55 28.45
C ILE A 6 -21.36 -45.27 28.71
N CYS A 7 -20.67 -44.15 28.92
CA CYS A 7 -21.31 -42.85 28.80
C CYS A 7 -21.67 -42.63 27.32
N PRO A 8 -22.94 -42.43 26.96
CA PRO A 8 -23.26 -41.95 25.63
C PRO A 8 -22.76 -40.50 25.55
N LEU A 9 -21.75 -40.25 24.73
CA LEU A 9 -21.42 -38.91 24.24
C LEU A 9 -22.62 -38.41 23.43
N SER A 10 -23.59 -37.81 24.12
CA SER A 10 -24.71 -37.12 23.50
C SER A 10 -24.20 -35.87 22.81
N GLY A 11 -24.28 -35.86 21.47
CA GLY A 11 -24.35 -34.69 20.61
C GLY A 11 -23.30 -33.60 20.84
N ALA A 12 -22.20 -33.67 20.08
CA ALA A 12 -21.48 -32.44 19.77
C ALA A 12 -22.31 -31.70 18.71
N ASP A 13 -22.97 -30.61 19.10
CA ASP A 13 -23.68 -29.76 18.14
C ASP A 13 -22.69 -28.78 17.51
N TYR A 14 -22.62 -28.81 16.18
CA TYR A 14 -21.86 -27.84 15.40
C TYR A 14 -22.57 -26.49 15.51
N VAL A 15 -21.92 -25.50 16.12
CA VAL A 15 -22.41 -24.12 16.08
C VAL A 15 -21.92 -23.52 14.77
N PRO A 16 -22.79 -23.24 13.79
CA PRO A 16 -22.36 -22.60 12.56
C PRO A 16 -21.71 -21.26 12.90
N LEU A 17 -20.56 -20.99 12.29
CA LEU A 17 -19.94 -19.66 12.36
C LEU A 17 -21.03 -18.62 12.11
N GLN A 18 -21.21 -17.70 13.06
CA GLN A 18 -22.05 -16.53 12.83
C GLN A 18 -21.39 -15.69 11.73
N ASN A 19 -21.71 -16.00 10.48
CA ASN A 19 -21.27 -15.35 9.26
C ASN A 19 -21.81 -13.91 9.20
N THR A 20 -21.23 -13.02 9.99
CA THR A 20 -21.49 -11.58 9.92
C THR A 20 -20.25 -10.77 9.55
N GLU A 21 -19.11 -11.42 9.34
CA GLU A 21 -17.92 -10.75 8.84
C GLU A 21 -17.94 -10.69 7.31
N ASP A 22 -17.75 -9.49 6.77
CA ASP A 22 -17.55 -9.27 5.33
C ASP A 22 -16.36 -10.12 4.84
N SER A 23 -16.45 -10.64 3.61
CA SER A 23 -15.38 -11.49 3.07
C SER A 23 -14.04 -10.76 3.07
N ILE A 24 -12.95 -11.47 3.39
CA ILE A 24 -11.58 -10.92 3.42
C ILE A 24 -11.25 -10.19 2.10
N TRP A 25 -11.68 -10.76 0.97
CA TRP A 25 -11.54 -10.14 -0.35
C TRP A 25 -12.24 -8.78 -0.45
N LYS A 26 -13.47 -8.67 0.08
CA LYS A 26 -14.25 -7.42 0.07
C LYS A 26 -13.58 -6.36 0.94
N VAL A 27 -13.13 -6.73 2.14
CA VAL A 27 -12.42 -5.82 3.05
C VAL A 27 -11.09 -5.35 2.45
N THR A 28 -10.33 -6.27 1.83
CA THR A 28 -9.06 -5.95 1.15
C THR A 28 -9.29 -5.03 -0.05
N ALA A 29 -10.33 -5.27 -0.85
CA ALA A 29 -10.70 -4.40 -1.96
C ALA A 29 -11.10 -3.00 -1.47
N TYR A 30 -11.85 -2.91 -0.37
CA TYR A 30 -12.18 -1.62 0.23
C TYR A 30 -10.95 -0.90 0.80
N ASP A 31 -9.95 -1.62 1.32
CA ASP A 31 -8.70 -1.01 1.76
C ASP A 31 -7.88 -0.40 0.61
N LEU A 32 -7.98 -0.97 -0.60
CA LEU A 32 -7.40 -0.37 -1.82
C LEU A 32 -8.13 0.91 -2.25
N LEU A 33 -9.42 1.06 -1.95
CA LEU A 33 -10.20 2.25 -2.33
C LEU A 33 -10.20 3.32 -1.24
N ILE A 34 -10.25 2.90 0.01
CA ILE A 34 -10.37 3.75 1.18
C ILE A 34 -9.10 3.55 2.02
N PRO A 35 -8.24 4.57 2.10
CA PRO A 35 -6.96 4.47 2.79
C PRO A 35 -7.11 4.00 4.25
N GLY A 36 -6.58 2.80 4.54
CA GLY A 36 -6.55 2.23 5.89
C GLY A 36 -7.83 1.54 6.34
N TYR A 37 -8.85 1.42 5.48
CA TYR A 37 -10.14 0.81 5.82
C TYR A 37 -10.01 -0.59 6.42
N GLY A 38 -9.13 -1.44 5.87
CA GLY A 38 -9.00 -2.81 6.35
C GLY A 38 -8.48 -2.88 7.78
N ALA A 39 -7.46 -2.07 8.10
CA ALA A 39 -6.96 -1.96 9.46
C ALA A 39 -7.99 -1.34 10.43
N PHE A 40 -8.78 -0.36 9.99
CA PHE A 40 -9.89 0.17 10.80
C PHE A 40 -10.98 -0.88 11.05
N TYR A 41 -11.35 -1.65 10.02
CA TYR A 41 -12.34 -2.72 10.10
C TYR A 41 -11.97 -3.77 11.15
N TYR A 42 -10.69 -4.16 11.21
CA TYR A 42 -10.17 -5.12 12.20
C TYR A 42 -9.74 -4.48 13.53
N GLY A 43 -10.17 -3.25 13.83
CA GLY A 43 -9.94 -2.60 15.12
C GLY A 43 -8.47 -2.22 15.40
N LYS A 44 -7.68 -1.96 14.34
CA LYS A 44 -6.27 -1.52 14.41
C LYS A 44 -6.13 -0.06 13.96
N PRO A 45 -6.62 0.93 14.74
CA PRO A 45 -6.71 2.32 14.31
C PRO A 45 -5.34 2.98 14.05
N TYR A 46 -4.30 2.61 14.81
CA TYR A 46 -2.94 3.12 14.59
C TYR A 46 -2.41 2.73 13.21
N TRP A 47 -2.63 1.49 12.80
CA TRP A 47 -2.25 1.01 11.47
C TRP A 47 -3.11 1.62 10.38
N GLY A 48 -4.43 1.74 10.61
CA GLY A 48 -5.34 2.43 9.69
C GLY A 48 -4.91 3.87 9.42
N ALA A 49 -4.58 4.62 10.46
CA ALA A 49 -4.09 5.99 10.34
C ALA A 49 -2.73 6.08 9.63
N ALA A 50 -1.82 5.13 9.90
CA ALA A 50 -0.52 5.06 9.23
C ALA A 50 -0.68 4.83 7.72
N TYR A 51 -1.54 3.90 7.30
CA TYR A 51 -1.82 3.66 5.88
C TYR A 51 -2.56 4.81 5.21
N ALA A 52 -3.53 5.40 5.92
CA ALA A 52 -4.22 6.58 5.41
C ALA A 52 -3.25 7.73 5.13
N THR A 53 -2.38 8.01 6.10
CA THR A 53 -1.36 9.05 5.99
C THR A 53 -0.36 8.72 4.89
N GLY A 54 0.10 7.46 4.82
CA GLY A 54 1.05 7.01 3.81
C GLY A 54 0.53 7.19 2.38
N LYS A 55 -0.70 6.76 2.10
CA LYS A 55 -1.35 6.90 0.78
C LYS A 55 -1.58 8.38 0.43
N LEU A 56 -2.04 9.19 1.39
CA LEU A 56 -2.21 10.63 1.16
C LEU A 56 -0.87 11.33 0.88
N ALA A 57 0.18 10.96 1.62
CA ALA A 57 1.52 11.50 1.41
C ALA A 57 2.09 11.07 0.05
N GLY A 58 1.92 9.81 -0.35
CA GLY A 58 2.36 9.32 -1.65
C GLY A 58 1.62 9.99 -2.82
N ALA A 59 0.30 10.14 -2.72
CA ALA A 59 -0.47 10.92 -3.70
C ALA A 59 0.04 12.38 -3.82
N ALA A 60 0.35 13.04 -2.69
CA ALA A 60 0.93 14.38 -2.69
C ALA A 60 2.32 14.42 -3.32
N MET A 61 3.17 13.42 -3.05
CA MET A 61 4.50 13.29 -3.68
C MET A 61 4.39 13.12 -5.19
N ILE A 62 3.48 12.27 -5.67
CA ILE A 62 3.23 12.08 -7.11
C ILE A 62 2.77 13.40 -7.75
N PHE A 63 1.82 14.11 -7.13
CA PHE A 63 1.36 15.40 -7.63
C PHE A 63 2.50 16.41 -7.77
N MET A 64 3.34 16.54 -6.74
CA MET A 64 4.48 17.45 -6.76
C MET A 64 5.53 17.04 -7.79
N ALA A 65 5.78 15.74 -7.96
CA ALA A 65 6.72 15.21 -8.93
C ALA A 65 6.25 15.47 -10.38
N VAL A 66 4.98 15.21 -10.68
CA VAL A 66 4.37 15.50 -11.99
C VAL A 66 4.43 16.99 -12.29
N ARG A 67 4.12 17.85 -11.31
CA ARG A 67 4.22 19.30 -11.48
C ARG A 67 5.65 19.73 -11.82
N ASN A 68 6.63 19.20 -11.11
CA ASN A 68 8.05 19.49 -11.37
C ASN A 68 8.51 19.00 -12.75
N TYR A 69 8.09 17.79 -13.15
CA TYR A 69 8.37 17.25 -14.48
C TYR A 69 7.77 18.11 -15.59
N ASN A 70 6.49 18.47 -15.49
CA ASN A 70 5.83 19.33 -16.47
C ASN A 70 6.52 20.69 -16.59
N TYR A 71 6.99 21.25 -15.47
CA TYR A 71 7.78 22.48 -15.49
C TYR A 71 9.07 22.30 -16.30
N TRP A 72 9.93 21.34 -15.97
CA TRP A 72 11.19 21.14 -16.67
C TRP A 72 11.01 20.72 -18.13
N GLN A 73 9.96 19.95 -18.44
CA GLN A 73 9.61 19.61 -19.82
C GLN A 73 9.22 20.84 -20.63
N SER A 74 8.49 21.80 -20.02
CA SER A 74 8.17 23.08 -20.67
C SER A 74 9.43 23.92 -20.94
N VAL A 75 10.38 23.93 -19.99
CA VAL A 75 11.67 24.62 -20.13
C VAL A 75 12.50 23.98 -21.25
N GLN A 76 12.57 22.65 -21.30
CA GLN A 76 13.23 21.92 -22.38
C GLN A 76 12.60 22.22 -23.75
N THR A 77 11.27 22.32 -23.81
CA THR A 77 10.53 22.66 -25.03
C THR A 77 10.78 24.11 -25.47
N ALA A 78 11.01 25.03 -24.54
CA ALA A 78 11.41 26.40 -24.86
C ALA A 78 12.88 26.45 -25.32
N ALA A 79 13.76 25.71 -24.65
CA ALA A 79 15.19 25.61 -24.98
C ALA A 79 15.43 25.05 -26.39
N SER A 80 14.65 24.05 -26.81
CA SER A 80 14.76 23.44 -28.14
C SER A 80 14.46 24.40 -29.29
N ARG A 81 13.81 25.53 -29.01
CA ARG A 81 13.46 26.57 -30.00
C ARG A 81 14.54 27.62 -30.16
N VAL A 82 15.58 27.60 -29.32
CA VAL A 82 16.68 28.56 -29.39
C VAL A 82 17.66 28.13 -30.50
N PRO A 83 17.94 28.98 -31.51
CA PRO A 83 18.89 28.66 -32.56
C PRO A 83 20.27 28.31 -31.99
N GLY A 84 20.83 27.15 -32.36
CA GLY A 84 22.13 26.68 -31.87
C GLY A 84 22.07 25.87 -30.56
N ALA A 85 20.91 25.77 -29.90
CA ALA A 85 20.73 24.87 -28.76
C ALA A 85 20.52 23.43 -29.25
N VAL A 86 21.59 22.63 -29.24
CA VAL A 86 21.48 21.20 -29.56
C VAL A 86 21.23 20.41 -28.27
N LEU A 87 20.00 19.91 -28.11
CA LEU A 87 19.63 19.02 -27.01
C LEU A 87 20.14 17.62 -27.32
N GLY A 88 21.05 17.09 -26.49
CA GLY A 88 21.46 15.68 -26.54
C GLY A 88 22.63 15.33 -27.46
N ALA A 89 23.31 16.29 -28.12
CA ALA A 89 24.54 16.00 -28.86
C ALA A 89 25.78 16.31 -28.02
N GLY A 90 26.73 15.37 -27.97
CA GLY A 90 27.99 15.51 -27.24
C GLY A 90 28.73 16.80 -27.59
N GLU A 91 28.98 17.62 -26.56
CA GLU A 91 30.00 18.66 -26.33
C GLU A 91 30.62 19.45 -27.51
N THR A 92 29.98 19.52 -28.67
CA THR A 92 30.59 20.13 -29.88
C THR A 92 29.81 21.32 -30.43
N SER A 93 28.66 21.67 -29.84
CA SER A 93 27.97 22.92 -30.16
C SER A 93 28.52 24.09 -29.34
N PRO A 94 28.54 25.32 -29.89
CA PRO A 94 28.86 26.50 -29.11
C PRO A 94 27.96 26.52 -27.88
N ALA A 95 28.56 26.67 -26.70
CA ALA A 95 27.88 26.56 -25.42
C ALA A 95 26.82 27.67 -25.29
N VAL A 96 25.61 27.40 -25.78
CA VAL A 96 24.46 28.27 -25.58
C VAL A 96 23.97 28.06 -24.16
N PHE A 97 24.29 29.01 -23.29
CA PHE A 97 23.81 29.04 -21.91
C PHE A 97 22.46 29.76 -21.86
N LEU A 98 21.44 29.09 -21.33
CA LEU A 98 20.09 29.60 -21.20
C LEU A 98 19.86 30.05 -19.76
N ALA A 99 19.25 31.22 -19.55
CA ALA A 99 18.92 31.66 -18.20
C ALA A 99 18.03 30.63 -17.51
N ASN A 100 18.36 30.27 -16.27
CA ASN A 100 17.59 29.33 -15.48
C ASN A 100 16.26 30.00 -15.07
N PRO A 101 15.10 29.50 -15.54
CA PRO A 101 13.83 30.11 -15.21
C PRO A 101 13.45 29.96 -13.72
N ALA A 102 14.11 29.04 -12.99
CA ALA A 102 13.93 28.89 -11.55
C ALA A 102 14.85 29.80 -10.72
N ASN A 103 15.92 30.34 -11.31
CA ASN A 103 16.85 31.25 -10.65
C ASN A 103 17.54 32.15 -11.69
N SER A 104 17.18 33.43 -11.73
CA SER A 104 17.66 34.39 -12.74
C SER A 104 19.18 34.57 -12.76
N ASP A 105 19.87 34.23 -11.67
CA ASP A 105 21.32 34.43 -11.53
C ASP A 105 22.13 33.24 -12.02
N GLN A 106 21.45 32.18 -12.48
CA GLN A 106 22.07 30.96 -12.97
C GLN A 106 21.76 30.76 -14.45
N TYR A 107 22.71 30.19 -15.17
CA TYR A 107 22.50 29.75 -16.54
C TYR A 107 22.70 28.25 -16.64
N LEU A 108 21.88 27.59 -17.46
CA LEU A 108 21.91 26.16 -17.70
C LEU A 108 22.22 25.89 -19.16
N SER A 109 23.08 24.92 -19.39
CA SER A 109 23.30 24.31 -20.69
C SER A 109 22.10 23.44 -21.09
N PRO A 110 21.90 23.17 -22.39
CA PRO A 110 20.84 22.27 -22.87
C PRO A 110 20.92 20.87 -22.23
N ARG A 111 22.13 20.40 -21.92
CA ARG A 111 22.36 19.11 -21.25
C ARG A 111 21.89 19.14 -19.79
N GLU A 112 22.15 20.22 -19.06
CA GLU A 112 21.68 20.37 -17.68
C GLU A 112 20.15 20.44 -17.60
N ILE A 113 19.51 21.10 -18.57
CA ILE A 113 18.04 21.12 -18.68
C ILE A 113 17.51 19.71 -18.92
N GLN A 114 18.13 18.93 -19.80
CA GLN A 114 17.76 17.53 -20.02
C GLN A 114 17.93 16.69 -18.74
N ASN A 115 19.07 16.84 -18.05
CA ASN A 115 19.29 16.14 -16.78
C ASN A 115 18.23 16.49 -15.73
N LYS A 116 17.73 17.74 -15.70
CA LYS A 116 16.64 18.15 -14.81
C LYS A 116 15.29 17.50 -15.16
N VAL A 117 15.02 17.29 -16.45
CA VAL A 117 13.84 16.52 -16.91
C VAL A 117 13.96 15.05 -16.48
N ASP A 118 15.13 14.45 -16.69
CA ASP A 118 15.39 13.05 -16.33
C ASP A 118 15.30 12.85 -14.80
N GLU A 119 15.86 13.78 -14.02
CA GLU A 119 15.76 13.81 -12.55
C GLU A 119 14.29 13.93 -12.07
N ALA A 120 13.51 14.80 -12.72
CA ALA A 120 12.10 14.96 -12.40
C ALA A 120 11.28 13.71 -12.75
N PHE A 121 11.62 13.01 -13.85
CA PHE A 121 10.99 11.73 -14.20
C PHE A 121 11.31 10.65 -13.17
N LEU A 122 12.56 10.56 -12.71
CA LEU A 122 12.96 9.64 -11.63
C LEU A 122 12.16 9.89 -10.34
N LEU A 123 11.89 11.14 -10.01
CA LEU A 123 11.05 11.49 -8.85
C LEU A 123 9.63 10.93 -8.99
N ILE A 124 9.02 10.98 -10.19
CA ILE A 124 7.70 10.37 -10.45
C ILE A 124 7.79 8.86 -10.22
N LEU A 125 8.83 8.21 -10.74
CA LEU A 125 9.03 6.78 -10.59
C LEU A 125 9.15 6.38 -9.12
N TYR A 126 9.98 7.06 -8.33
CA TYR A 126 10.13 6.78 -6.91
C TYR A 126 8.84 7.03 -6.12
N ALA A 127 8.14 8.13 -6.39
CA ALA A 127 6.86 8.42 -5.73
C ALA A 127 5.79 7.36 -6.06
N SER A 128 5.76 6.89 -7.31
CA SER A 128 4.84 5.83 -7.74
C SER A 128 5.19 4.47 -7.13
N LEU A 129 6.48 4.12 -7.05
CA LEU A 129 6.94 2.88 -6.41
C LEU A 129 6.64 2.88 -4.91
N PHE A 130 6.86 4.01 -4.22
CA PHE A 130 6.46 4.18 -2.83
C PHE A 130 4.96 3.94 -2.66
N GLU A 131 4.14 4.55 -3.51
CA GLU A 131 2.69 4.44 -3.41
C GLU A 131 2.22 2.99 -3.63
N VAL A 132 2.74 2.30 -4.65
CA VAL A 132 2.48 0.88 -4.88
C VAL A 132 2.90 0.03 -3.67
N ALA A 133 4.04 0.34 -3.04
CA ALA A 133 4.49 -0.38 -1.85
C ALA A 133 3.54 -0.17 -0.66
N VAL A 134 3.08 1.06 -0.42
CA VAL A 134 2.11 1.37 0.65
C VAL A 134 0.78 0.67 0.41
N TYR A 135 0.23 0.72 -0.81
CA TYR A 135 -1.00 0.02 -1.16
C TYR A 135 -0.85 -1.50 -1.03
N GLY A 136 0.24 -2.06 -1.56
CA GLY A 136 0.52 -3.49 -1.48
C GLY A 136 0.66 -3.98 -0.04
N PHE A 137 1.40 -3.24 0.80
CA PHE A 137 1.58 -3.59 2.20
C PHE A 137 0.29 -3.42 3.03
N SER A 138 -0.50 -2.38 2.76
CA SER A 138 -1.82 -2.15 3.39
C SER A 138 -2.79 -3.30 3.07
N ALA A 139 -2.85 -3.73 1.80
CA ALA A 139 -3.68 -4.84 1.36
C ALA A 139 -3.21 -6.18 1.95
N TRP A 140 -1.89 -6.43 1.95
CA TRP A 140 -1.31 -7.63 2.57
C TRP A 140 -1.60 -7.70 4.07
N HIS A 141 -1.43 -6.60 4.81
CA HIS A 141 -1.71 -6.59 6.24
C HIS A 141 -3.22 -6.74 6.52
N THR A 142 -4.09 -6.16 5.69
CA THR A 142 -5.54 -6.38 5.78
C THR A 142 -5.89 -7.85 5.58
N TRP A 143 -5.28 -8.50 4.60
CA TRP A 143 -5.44 -9.92 4.35
C TRP A 143 -5.01 -10.76 5.56
N ASP A 144 -3.83 -10.49 6.12
CA ASP A 144 -3.28 -11.18 7.28
C ASP A 144 -4.14 -11.01 8.54
N LEU A 145 -4.70 -9.82 8.77
CA LEU A 145 -5.66 -9.59 9.84
C LEU A 145 -6.95 -10.39 9.62
N GLY A 146 -7.44 -10.45 8.39
CA GLY A 146 -8.63 -11.22 8.03
C GLY A 146 -8.46 -12.72 8.18
N THR A 147 -7.31 -13.29 7.76
CA THR A 147 -7.02 -14.71 7.96
C THR A 147 -6.85 -15.04 9.44
N THR A 148 -6.16 -14.18 10.20
CA THR A 148 -6.02 -14.33 11.65
C THR A 148 -7.37 -14.31 12.36
N GLN A 149 -8.27 -13.42 11.94
CA GLN A 149 -9.61 -13.33 12.52
C GLN A 149 -10.47 -14.54 12.14
N ALA A 150 -10.40 -15.00 10.90
CA ALA A 150 -11.06 -16.23 10.45
C ALA A 150 -10.57 -17.47 11.22
N LEU A 151 -9.27 -17.56 11.51
CA LEU A 151 -8.70 -18.63 12.34
C LEU A 151 -9.22 -18.56 13.79
N LYS A 152 -9.26 -17.36 14.38
CA LYS A 152 -9.82 -17.16 15.73
C LYS A 152 -11.30 -17.48 15.80
N ASN A 153 -12.05 -17.19 14.74
CA ASN A 153 -13.48 -17.44 14.63
C ASN A 153 -13.80 -18.87 14.13
N GLY A 154 -12.81 -19.78 14.13
CA GLY A 154 -12.97 -21.17 13.71
C GLY A 154 -14.12 -21.93 14.40
N PRO A 155 -14.50 -23.10 13.86
CA PRO A 155 -15.73 -23.80 14.25
C PRO A 155 -15.79 -24.08 15.75
N LEU A 156 -16.87 -23.63 16.37
CA LEU A 156 -17.17 -23.88 17.78
C LEU A 156 -17.96 -25.18 17.90
N TYR A 157 -17.54 -26.06 18.81
CA TYR A 157 -18.25 -27.29 19.14
C TYR A 157 -18.85 -27.14 20.53
N ARG A 158 -20.16 -27.29 20.64
CA ARG A 158 -20.86 -27.31 21.94
C ARG A 158 -21.06 -28.78 22.34
N PHE A 159 -20.63 -29.14 23.55
CA PHE A 159 -20.72 -30.51 24.04
C PHE A 159 -21.69 -30.59 25.22
N GLY A 160 -22.80 -31.34 25.06
CA GLY A 160 -23.74 -31.64 26.15
C GLY A 160 -24.72 -30.52 26.50
N SER A 161 -25.67 -30.83 27.40
CA SER A 161 -26.80 -29.98 27.80
C SER A 161 -26.46 -28.83 28.75
N GLU A 162 -25.19 -28.66 29.10
CA GLU A 162 -24.70 -27.52 29.85
C GLU A 162 -23.90 -26.66 28.88
N ASP A 163 -24.13 -25.35 28.87
CA ASP A 163 -23.51 -24.31 28.01
C ASP A 163 -21.98 -24.22 28.15
N THR A 164 -21.29 -25.34 27.94
CA THR A 164 -19.84 -25.44 27.99
C THR A 164 -19.34 -25.28 26.57
N GLU A 165 -19.06 -24.02 26.21
CA GLU A 165 -18.48 -23.67 24.92
C GLU A 165 -16.98 -23.99 24.95
N VAL A 166 -16.56 -25.01 24.20
CA VAL A 166 -15.15 -25.37 24.07
C VAL A 166 -14.66 -24.86 22.72
N ARG A 167 -13.87 -23.80 22.74
CA ARG A 167 -13.12 -23.35 21.56
C ARG A 167 -11.95 -24.32 21.36
N ILE A 168 -11.95 -25.06 20.26
CA ILE A 168 -10.76 -25.81 19.84
C ILE A 168 -9.78 -24.78 19.30
N ASP A 169 -8.94 -24.26 20.19
CA ASP A 169 -7.78 -23.50 19.79
C ASP A 169 -6.83 -24.49 19.11
N LEU A 170 -6.78 -24.46 17.77
CA LEU A 170 -5.78 -25.19 16.98
C LEU A 170 -4.44 -24.49 17.23
N GLY A 171 -3.91 -24.66 18.44
CA GLY A 171 -2.77 -23.94 18.98
C GLY A 171 -1.52 -24.12 18.13
N TRP A 172 -1.41 -23.32 17.08
CA TRP A 172 -0.13 -22.94 16.52
C TRP A 172 0.34 -21.77 17.37
N GLN A 173 1.00 -22.09 18.49
CA GLN A 173 1.90 -21.14 19.12
C GLN A 173 2.98 -20.78 18.10
N GLN A 174 2.75 -19.73 17.31
CA GLN A 174 3.83 -19.01 16.68
C GLN A 174 4.60 -18.31 17.79
N SER A 175 5.65 -19.00 18.23
CA SER A 175 6.72 -18.39 19.01
C SER A 175 7.37 -17.34 18.12
N TYR A 176 7.41 -16.11 18.63
CA TYR A 176 8.02 -14.92 18.02
C TYR A 176 9.42 -15.18 17.44
#